data_AF-A0A959BG63-F1
#
_entry.id   AF-A0A959BG63-F1
#
_cell.length_a   1.000
_cell.length_b   1.000
_cell.length_c   1.000
_cell.angle_alpha   90.00
_cell.angle_beta   90.00
_cell.angle_gamma   90.00
#
_symmetry.space_group_name_H-M   'P 1'
#
loop_
_entity.id
_entity.type
_entity.pdbx_description
1 polymer ?
#
loop_
_entity_poly.entity_id
_entity_poly.type
_entity_poly.pdbx_seq_one_letter_code
_entity_poly.pdbx_strand_id
1 'polypeptide(L)'
;MPEKPVIWIVDTSVFLNVLDVPHFNQKRGEVLADFERRINNKDTFLLPITSVIETGNHIARFNNGNQRQIFARKFTDQVLASIEGESPWKPLRFPEAEDIEEWLADFPNTAQAGMGLGDHIIIKQ
;
A
#
# COMPACT_ATOMS: atom_id res chain seq x y z
N MET A 1 2.12 28.68 -4.21
CA MET A 1 2.12 27.65 -3.16
C MET A 1 2.46 26.34 -3.85
N PRO A 2 3.34 25.48 -3.34
CA PRO A 2 3.51 24.16 -3.92
C PRO A 2 2.15 23.44 -3.90
N GLU A 3 1.82 22.72 -4.97
CA GLU A 3 0.61 21.88 -4.99
C GLU A 3 0.69 20.84 -3.87
N LYS A 4 -0.45 20.61 -3.20
CA LYS A 4 -0.55 19.58 -2.16
C LYS A 4 -0.29 18.21 -2.81
N PRO A 5 0.65 17.40 -2.31
CA PRO A 5 0.92 16.09 -2.89
C PRO A 5 -0.32 15.20 -2.79
N VAL A 6 -0.66 14.53 -3.89
CA VAL A 6 -1.70 13.51 -3.92
C VAL A 6 -1.08 12.17 -3.53
N ILE A 7 -1.66 11.53 -2.51
CA ILE A 7 -1.20 10.24 -1.98
C ILE A 7 -2.28 9.20 -2.25
N TRP A 8 -1.90 8.10 -2.90
CA TRP A 8 -2.77 6.96 -3.15
C TRP A 8 -2.42 5.80 -2.23
N ILE A 9 -3.39 5.34 -1.43
CA ILE A 9 -3.23 4.13 -0.63
C ILE A 9 -3.40 2.91 -1.55
N VAL A 10 -2.41 2.02 -1.54
CA VAL A 10 -2.43 0.79 -2.33
C VAL A 10 -2.96 -0.35 -1.47
N ASP A 11 -4.19 -0.79 -1.74
CA ASP A 11 -4.78 -1.94 -1.05
C ASP A 11 -4.19 -3.29 -1.53
N THR A 12 -4.47 -4.36 -0.78
CA THR A 12 -4.04 -5.73 -1.07
C THR A 12 -4.41 -6.19 -2.47
N SER A 13 -5.64 -5.92 -2.92
CA SER A 13 -6.11 -6.36 -4.24
C SER A 13 -5.38 -5.66 -5.37
N VAL A 14 -5.11 -4.36 -5.23
CA VAL A 14 -4.32 -3.56 -6.17
C VAL A 14 -2.89 -4.08 -6.19
N PHE A 15 -2.28 -4.33 -5.02
CA PHE A 15 -0.91 -4.82 -4.95
C PHE A 15 -0.74 -6.22 -5.56
N LEU A 16 -1.71 -7.13 -5.34
CA LEU A 16 -1.75 -8.44 -6.00
C LEU A 16 -1.83 -8.31 -7.52
N ASN A 17 -2.57 -7.33 -8.04
CA ASN A 17 -2.60 -7.01 -9.47
C ASN A 17 -1.23 -6.50 -9.96
N VAL A 18 -0.55 -5.62 -9.21
CA VAL A 18 0.80 -5.10 -9.54
C VAL A 18 1.85 -6.21 -9.57
N LEU A 19 1.78 -7.15 -8.63
CA LEU A 19 2.70 -8.30 -8.53
C LEU A 19 2.41 -9.41 -9.56
N ASP A 20 1.29 -9.32 -10.27
CA ASP A 20 0.81 -10.31 -11.24
C ASP A 20 0.49 -11.67 -10.61
N VAL A 21 -0.12 -11.66 -9.42
CA VAL A 21 -0.40 -12.89 -8.66
C VAL A 21 -1.58 -13.64 -9.30
N PRO A 22 -1.40 -14.93 -9.72
CA PRO A 22 -2.46 -15.71 -10.35
C PRO A 22 -3.74 -15.75 -9.52
N HIS A 23 -4.88 -15.64 -10.19
CA HIS A 23 -6.22 -15.60 -9.59
C HIS A 23 -6.53 -14.34 -8.76
N PHE A 24 -5.60 -13.39 -8.66
CA PHE A 24 -5.81 -12.11 -7.97
C PHE A 24 -5.42 -10.90 -8.85
N ASN A 25 -5.21 -11.13 -10.15
CA ASN A 25 -4.69 -10.16 -11.11
C ASN A 25 -5.67 -9.85 -12.27
N GLN A 26 -6.97 -10.07 -12.08
CA GLN A 26 -7.98 -9.93 -13.14
C GLN A 26 -8.08 -8.50 -13.71
N LYS A 27 -7.67 -7.49 -12.94
CA LYS A 27 -7.72 -6.07 -13.31
C LYS A 27 -6.35 -5.49 -13.60
N ARG A 28 -5.33 -6.32 -13.82
CA ARG A 28 -3.93 -5.88 -13.93
C ARG A 28 -3.73 -4.79 -14.97
N GLY A 29 -4.35 -4.92 -16.14
CA GLY A 29 -4.25 -3.90 -17.19
C GLY A 29 -4.75 -2.52 -16.75
N GLU A 30 -5.92 -2.48 -16.11
CA GLU A 30 -6.51 -1.24 -15.58
C GLU A 30 -5.66 -0.65 -14.46
N VAL A 31 -5.19 -1.49 -13.53
CA VAL A 31 -4.34 -1.08 -12.41
C VAL A 31 -3.03 -0.47 -12.90
N LEU A 32 -2.34 -1.13 -13.84
CA LEU A 32 -1.07 -0.62 -14.36
C LEU A 32 -1.23 0.68 -15.15
N ALA A 33 -2.31 0.81 -15.94
CA ALA A 33 -2.62 2.05 -16.64
C ALA A 33 -2.92 3.20 -15.67
N ASP A 34 -3.61 2.91 -14.56
CA ASP A 34 -3.86 3.89 -13.51
C ASP A 34 -2.57 4.31 -12.78
N PHE A 35 -1.70 3.35 -12.47
CA PHE A 35 -0.38 3.63 -11.91
C PHE A 35 0.44 4.53 -12.83
N GLU A 36 0.56 4.18 -14.12
CA GLU A 36 1.31 4.97 -15.10
C GLU A 36 0.79 6.42 -15.18
N ARG A 37 -0.53 6.60 -15.27
CA ARG A 37 -1.16 7.93 -15.27
C ARG A 37 -0.80 8.74 -14.03
N ARG A 38 -0.86 8.13 -12.85
CA ARG A 38 -0.59 8.78 -11.56
C ARG A 38 0.89 9.11 -11.38
N ILE A 39 1.78 8.22 -11.82
CA ILE A 39 3.23 8.46 -11.85
C ILE A 39 3.54 9.66 -12.75
N ASN A 40 2.91 9.74 -13.92
CA ASN A 40 3.06 10.88 -14.83
C ASN A 40 2.53 12.19 -14.23
N ASN A 41 1.52 12.12 -13.36
CA ASN A 41 1.04 13.27 -12.57
C ASN A 41 1.91 13.61 -11.35
N LYS A 42 2.97 12.83 -11.08
CA LYS A 42 3.83 12.94 -9.90
C LYS A 42 3.08 12.70 -8.58
N ASP A 43 2.01 11.92 -8.63
CA ASP A 43 1.38 11.40 -7.43
C ASP A 43 2.32 10.41 -6.73
N THR A 44 2.10 10.19 -5.44
CA THR A 44 2.87 9.21 -4.64
C THR A 44 1.97 8.10 -4.12
N PHE A 45 2.56 6.92 -3.90
CA PHE A 45 1.83 5.74 -3.45
C PHE A 45 2.28 5.33 -2.06
N LEU A 46 1.33 5.12 -1.15
CA LEU A 46 1.60 4.56 0.17
C LEU A 46 1.16 3.11 0.17
N LEU A 47 2.07 2.20 0.50
CA LEU A 47 1.77 0.76 0.64
C LEU A 47 1.54 0.43 2.12
N PRO A 48 0.30 0.29 2.61
CA PRO A 48 0.05 0.05 4.03
C PRO A 48 0.59 -1.29 4.49
N ILE A 49 1.03 -1.36 5.76
CA ILE A 49 1.50 -2.60 6.36
C ILE A 49 0.45 -3.72 6.34
N THR A 50 -0.84 -3.37 6.45
CA THR A 50 -1.92 -4.35 6.32
C THR A 50 -1.91 -5.02 4.94
N SER A 51 -1.71 -4.24 3.88
CA SER A 51 -1.62 -4.76 2.51
C SER A 51 -0.37 -5.60 2.28
N VAL A 52 0.76 -5.26 2.92
CA VAL A 52 1.97 -6.07 2.94
C VAL A 52 1.71 -7.44 3.59
N ILE A 53 1.12 -7.46 4.79
CA ILE A 53 0.83 -8.69 5.55
C ILE A 53 -0.17 -9.57 4.80
N GLU A 54 -1.28 -9.00 4.32
CA GLU A 54 -2.31 -9.75 3.60
C GLU A 54 -1.77 -10.33 2.29
N THR A 55 -1.00 -9.54 1.52
CA THR A 55 -0.39 -10.01 0.27
C THR A 55 0.59 -11.16 0.52
N GLY A 56 1.43 -11.06 1.55
CA GLY A 56 2.32 -12.14 1.96
C GLY A 56 1.56 -13.42 2.30
N ASN A 57 0.43 -13.31 3.01
CA ASN A 57 -0.44 -14.44 3.33
C ASN A 57 -1.09 -15.06 2.09
N HIS A 58 -1.51 -14.25 1.11
CA HIS A 58 -2.03 -14.76 -0.17
C HIS A 58 -0.98 -15.59 -0.92
N ILE A 59 0.26 -15.10 -1.00
CA ILE A 59 1.36 -15.80 -1.68
C ILE A 59 1.68 -17.13 -0.97
N ALA A 60 1.73 -17.14 0.36
CA ALA A 60 2.05 -18.33 1.15
C ALA A 60 1.03 -19.49 0.97
N ARG A 61 -0.21 -19.17 0.58
CA ARG A 61 -1.29 -20.15 0.38
C ARG A 61 -1.25 -20.87 -0.96
N PHE A 62 -0.31 -20.55 -1.86
CA PHE A 62 -0.16 -21.31 -3.10
C PHE A 62 0.21 -22.76 -2.85
N ASN A 63 -0.40 -23.69 -3.60
CA ASN A 63 -0.11 -25.12 -3.50
C ASN A 63 1.29 -25.47 -4.04
N ASN A 64 1.76 -24.75 -5.07
CA ASN A 64 3.06 -24.96 -5.70
C ASN A 64 4.17 -24.16 -5.01
N GLY A 65 5.19 -24.86 -4.49
CA GLY A 65 6.34 -24.24 -3.82
C GLY A 65 7.16 -23.30 -4.72
N ASN A 66 7.29 -23.61 -6.00
CA ASN A 66 7.99 -22.75 -6.96
C ASN A 66 7.24 -21.43 -7.17
N GLN A 67 5.90 -21.48 -7.23
CA GLN A 67 5.08 -20.25 -7.31
C GLN A 67 5.25 -19.42 -6.04
N ARG A 68 5.21 -20.05 -4.85
CA ARG A 68 5.48 -19.33 -3.58
C ARG A 68 6.81 -18.59 -3.64
N GLN A 69 7.88 -19.25 -4.07
CA GLN A 69 9.20 -18.62 -4.15
C GLN A 69 9.26 -17.46 -5.16
N ILE A 70 8.71 -17.65 -6.37
CA ILE A 70 8.72 -16.61 -7.42
C ILE A 70 8.00 -15.35 -6.95
N PHE A 71 6.79 -15.50 -6.40
CA PHE A 71 6.00 -14.35 -5.98
C PHE A 71 6.48 -13.74 -4.67
N ALA A 72 7.03 -14.54 -3.75
CA ALA A 72 7.69 -13.99 -2.56
C ALA A 72 8.86 -13.08 -2.92
N ARG A 73 9.68 -13.43 -3.93
CA ARG A 73 10.76 -12.56 -4.41
C ARG A 73 10.23 -11.24 -4.97
N LYS A 74 9.28 -11.30 -5.91
CA LYS A 74 8.65 -10.08 -6.48
C LYS A 74 8.06 -9.18 -5.40
N PHE A 75 7.36 -9.79 -4.44
CA PHE A 75 6.79 -9.11 -3.29
C PHE A 75 7.87 -8.42 -2.45
N THR A 76 8.94 -9.14 -2.08
CA THR A 76 10.05 -8.60 -1.30
C THR A 76 10.71 -7.43 -2.01
N ASP A 77 10.99 -7.55 -3.32
CA ASP A 77 11.61 -6.48 -4.10
C ASP A 77 10.76 -5.19 -4.06
N GLN A 78 9.44 -5.31 -4.23
CA GLN A 78 8.53 -4.15 -4.20
C GLN A 78 8.36 -3.55 -2.79
N VAL A 79 8.33 -4.39 -1.75
CA VAL A 79 8.21 -3.90 -0.37
C VAL A 79 9.49 -3.17 0.06
N LEU A 80 10.67 -3.69 -0.30
CA LEU A 80 11.94 -3.01 -0.03
C LEU A 80 12.02 -1.66 -0.76
N ALA A 81 11.67 -1.61 -2.05
CA ALA A 81 11.57 -0.35 -2.80
C ALA A 81 10.64 0.65 -2.10
N SER A 82 9.53 0.18 -1.51
CA SER A 82 8.61 1.04 -0.77
C SER A 82 9.18 1.59 0.54
N ILE A 83 10.05 0.83 1.22
CA ILE A 83 10.74 1.27 2.45
C ILE A 83 11.82 2.29 2.11
N GLU A 84 12.56 2.05 1.03
CA GLU A 84 13.65 2.91 0.55
C GLU A 84 13.13 4.20 -0.12
N GLY A 85 11.82 4.28 -0.40
CA GLY A 85 11.21 5.44 -1.06
C GLY A 85 11.54 5.54 -2.53
N GLU A 86 11.84 4.40 -3.16
CA GLU A 86 12.08 4.35 -4.59
C GLU A 86 10.78 4.61 -5.35
N SER A 87 10.86 5.40 -6.43
CA SER A 87 9.69 5.71 -7.26
C SER A 87 8.96 4.42 -7.68
N PRO A 88 7.64 4.33 -7.52
CA PRO A 88 6.69 5.42 -7.26
C PRO A 88 6.28 5.58 -5.78
N TRP A 89 6.96 4.91 -4.84
CA TRP A 89 6.52 4.79 -3.45
C TRP A 89 6.88 6.01 -2.60
N LYS A 90 5.94 6.46 -1.76
CA LYS A 90 6.27 7.22 -0.55
C LYS A 90 6.89 6.24 0.44
N PRO A 91 8.01 6.59 1.12
CA PRO A 91 8.63 5.73 2.12
C PRO A 91 7.61 5.17 3.11
N LEU A 92 7.51 3.84 3.17
CA LEU A 92 6.66 3.16 4.14
C LEU A 92 7.25 3.35 5.54
N ARG A 93 6.49 3.98 6.44
CA ARG A 93 6.81 4.08 7.87
C ARG A 93 5.91 3.16 8.67
N PHE A 94 6.53 2.43 9.58
CA PHE A 94 5.82 1.65 10.57
C PHE A 94 5.46 2.56 11.74
N PRO A 95 4.19 2.60 12.17
CA PRO A 95 3.84 3.33 13.37
C PRO A 95 4.42 2.64 14.60
N GLU A 96 4.90 3.43 15.54
CA GLU A 96 5.22 2.98 16.88
C GLU A 96 3.93 2.87 17.72
N ALA A 97 4.01 2.26 18.89
CA ALA A 97 2.85 2.08 19.76
C ALA A 97 2.22 3.44 20.14
N GLU A 98 3.06 4.43 20.38
CA GLU A 98 2.65 5.79 20.75
C GLU A 98 1.87 6.49 19.62
N ASP A 99 2.25 6.26 18.35
CA ASP A 99 1.50 6.79 17.20
C ASP A 99 0.08 6.23 17.18
N ILE A 100 -0.05 4.93 17.42
CA ILE A 100 -1.34 4.24 17.44
C ILE A 100 -2.20 4.73 18.60
N GLU A 101 -1.62 4.90 19.79
CA GLU A 101 -2.32 5.44 20.95
C GLU A 101 -2.85 6.84 20.70
N GLU A 102 -2.05 7.74 20.09
CA GLU A 102 -2.49 9.09 19.73
C GLU A 102 -3.65 9.05 18.73
N TRP A 103 -3.53 8.24 17.67
CA TRP A 103 -4.58 8.13 16.65
C TRP A 103 -5.88 7.60 17.24
N LEU A 104 -5.81 6.59 18.10
CA LEU A 104 -7.00 6.01 18.74
C LEU A 104 -7.64 6.96 19.75
N ALA A 105 -6.85 7.80 20.43
CA ALA A 105 -7.38 8.80 21.34
C ALA A 105 -8.22 9.87 20.60
N ASP A 106 -7.81 10.28 19.40
CA ASP A 106 -8.52 11.30 18.61
C ASP A 106 -9.55 10.72 17.62
N PHE A 107 -9.48 9.42 17.31
CA PHE A 107 -10.36 8.80 16.33
C PHE A 107 -11.86 8.99 16.59
N PRO A 108 -12.39 8.88 17.82
CA PRO A 108 -13.81 9.14 18.07
C PRO A 108 -14.29 10.52 17.60
N ASN A 109 -13.44 11.55 17.74
CA ASN A 109 -13.77 12.91 17.32
C ASN A 109 -13.74 13.04 15.80
N THR A 110 -12.70 12.50 15.15
CA THR A 110 -12.55 12.56 13.69
C THR A 110 -13.60 11.71 12.98
N ALA A 111 -13.99 10.57 13.57
CA ALA A 111 -15.09 9.73 13.09
C ALA A 111 -16.43 10.47 13.12
N GLN A 112 -16.70 11.30 14.15
CA GLN A 112 -17.90 12.15 14.19
C GLN A 112 -17.94 13.14 13.01
N ALA A 113 -16.79 13.58 12.54
CA ALA A 113 -16.64 14.45 11.37
C ALA A 113 -16.63 13.68 10.03
N GLY A 114 -16.85 12.35 10.04
CA GLY A 114 -16.87 11.51 8.85
C GLY A 114 -15.49 11.17 8.29
N MET A 115 -14.42 11.39 9.06
CA MET A 115 -13.05 11.06 8.68
C MET A 115 -12.69 9.64 9.11
N GLY A 116 -12.21 8.82 8.18
CA GLY A 116 -11.76 7.47 8.48
C GLY A 116 -10.39 7.48 9.18
N LEU A 117 -10.07 6.38 9.88
CA LEU A 117 -8.77 6.25 10.55
C LEU A 117 -7.60 6.33 9.55
N GLY A 118 -7.78 5.82 8.33
CA GLY A 118 -6.78 5.93 7.26
C GLY A 118 -6.50 7.38 6.86
N ASP A 119 -7.53 8.22 6.77
CA ASP A 119 -7.38 9.65 6.47
C ASP A 119 -6.62 10.37 7.59
N HIS A 120 -6.93 10.02 8.84
CA HIS A 120 -6.26 10.55 10.03
C HIS A 120 -4.77 10.19 10.04
N ILE A 121 -4.43 8.94 9.71
CA ILE A 121 -3.04 8.45 9.63
C ILE A 121 -2.25 9.18 8.54
N ILE A 122 -2.84 9.40 7.36
CA ILE A 122 -2.17 10.12 6.26
C ILE A 122 -1.84 11.56 6.65
N ILE A 123 -2.74 12.24 7.38
CA ILE A 123 -2.53 13.63 7.79
C ILE A 123 -1.38 13.76 8.80
N LYS A 124 -1.15 12.73 9.61
CA LYS A 124 -0.13 12.73 10.68
C LYS A 124 1.24 12.19 10.22
N GLN A 125 1.37 11.67 9.00
CA GLN A 125 2.60 11.05 8.44
C GLN A 125 3.44 11.94 7.49
#